data_AF-A0A6F8LZI7-F1
#
_entry.id   AF-A0A6F8LZI7-F1
#
_cell.length_a   1.000
_cell.length_b   1.000
_cell.length_c   1.000
_cell.angle_alpha   90.00
_cell.angle_beta   90.00
_cell.angle_gamma   90.00
#
_symmetry.space_group_name_H-M   'P 1'
#
loop_
_entity.id
_entity.type
_entity.pdbx_description
1 polymer ?
#
loop_
_entity_poly.entity_id
_entity_poly.type
_entity_poly.pdbx_seq_one_letter_code
_entity_poly.pdbx_strand_id
1 'polypeptide(L)'
;MSRIGRLPIPVPSGVDITVEGATVTVKGPKGTLSHVVVEPIGVNREEGQLVVTRPDDERRSRSLHGLTRTLVSNMVTGVTTGYSKTLEIVGVGYRVQAKGSDLEFALGYSHPVPVKAPEGIRFEVQTPTRFVVHGIDKQLVGEVSAKIRGLRKPDPYKGKGVRYQGEVVSAARDHQHKAKEVPAAIAKGVEEAKKHFFKVPRIGSTIPHPVQGEEAAGVVLLKPASPGTGVIAGGPVRAVLECAGVHDVLSKSLGSSNPINIVHATVAALRGLMRPEEIAARRGLPLEDVAPPAMLRARAAGAGV
;
A
#
# COMPACT_ATOMS: atom_id res chain seq x y z
N MET A 1 -21.54 31.67 3.94
CA MET A 1 -22.89 31.45 4.52
C MET A 1 -23.34 30.04 4.18
N SER A 2 -23.87 29.27 5.14
CA SER A 2 -24.47 27.96 4.82
C SER A 2 -25.78 28.18 4.06
N ARG A 3 -25.78 27.94 2.75
CA ARG A 3 -26.97 28.06 1.88
C ARG A 3 -28.00 26.96 2.15
N ILE A 4 -27.62 25.95 2.92
CA ILE A 4 -28.39 24.72 3.18
C ILE A 4 -29.65 25.00 4.00
N GLY A 5 -29.61 25.90 4.99
CA GLY A 5 -30.77 26.18 5.85
C GLY A 5 -31.94 26.82 5.11
N ARG A 6 -31.66 27.72 4.14
CA ARG A 6 -32.68 28.45 3.39
C ARG A 6 -33.39 27.62 2.33
N LEU A 7 -32.90 26.42 2.04
CA LEU A 7 -33.51 25.54 1.05
C LEU A 7 -34.75 24.87 1.68
N PRO A 8 -35.94 25.05 1.10
CA PRO A 8 -37.14 24.40 1.59
C PRO A 8 -36.98 22.88 1.52
N ILE A 9 -37.70 22.17 2.38
CA ILE A 9 -37.72 20.71 2.42
C ILE A 9 -39.02 20.27 1.74
N PRO A 10 -38.96 19.63 0.56
CA PRO A 10 -40.16 19.14 -0.10
C PRO A 10 -40.75 17.97 0.70
N VAL A 11 -42.06 17.99 0.90
CA VAL A 11 -42.78 16.90 1.56
C VAL A 11 -43.44 16.04 0.48
N PRO A 12 -42.93 14.81 0.22
CA PRO A 12 -43.52 13.92 -0.76
C PRO A 12 -44.89 13.40 -0.29
N SER A 13 -45.75 13.03 -1.24
CA SER A 13 -47.09 12.49 -0.96
C SER A 13 -47.01 11.24 -0.06
N GLY A 14 -47.85 11.18 0.98
CA GLY A 14 -47.88 10.07 1.93
C GLY A 14 -46.97 10.23 3.15
N VAL A 15 -46.44 11.45 3.37
CA VAL A 15 -45.71 11.82 4.58
C VAL A 15 -46.51 12.88 5.34
N ASP A 16 -46.87 12.57 6.59
CA ASP A 16 -47.54 13.49 7.49
C ASP A 16 -46.54 14.07 8.49
N ILE A 17 -46.51 15.40 8.57
CA ILE A 17 -45.60 16.11 9.48
C ILE A 17 -46.43 16.94 10.45
N THR A 18 -46.27 16.66 11.74
CA THR A 18 -46.85 17.44 12.83
C THR A 18 -45.74 18.23 13.53
N VAL A 19 -46.01 19.51 13.78
CA VAL A 19 -45.09 20.41 14.48
C VAL A 19 -45.81 20.88 15.74
N GLU A 20 -45.37 20.39 16.89
CA GLU A 20 -45.92 20.71 18.21
C GLU A 20 -44.87 21.49 19.00
N GLY A 21 -44.95 22.82 18.93
CA GLY A 21 -43.95 23.72 19.52
C GLY A 21 -42.57 23.46 18.93
N ALA A 22 -41.66 22.89 19.74
CA ALA A 22 -40.31 22.52 19.33
C ALA A 22 -40.22 21.10 18.75
N THR A 23 -41.23 20.24 18.95
CA THR A 23 -41.16 18.83 18.54
C THR A 23 -41.70 18.66 17.13
N VAL A 24 -40.88 18.12 16.24
CA VAL A 24 -41.26 17.75 14.88
C VAL A 24 -41.42 16.23 14.81
N THR A 25 -42.62 15.77 14.48
CA THR A 25 -42.90 14.36 14.25
C THR A 25 -43.22 14.13 12.78
N VAL A 26 -42.52 13.16 12.17
CA VAL A 26 -42.65 12.81 10.77
C VAL A 26 -43.14 11.36 10.68
N LYS A 27 -44.30 11.16 10.09
CA LYS A 27 -44.90 9.85 9.83
C LYS A 27 -44.86 9.57 8.33
N GLY A 28 -44.50 8.35 7.96
CA GLY A 28 -44.50 7.92 6.57
C GLY A 28 -44.64 6.40 6.45
N PRO A 29 -44.49 5.85 5.23
CA PRO A 29 -44.77 4.45 4.96
C PRO A 29 -43.86 3.47 5.71
N LYS A 30 -42.62 3.87 6.04
CA LYS A 30 -41.67 2.99 6.75
C LYS A 30 -41.77 3.07 8.27
N GLY A 31 -42.45 4.07 8.82
CA GLY A 31 -42.58 4.27 10.26
C GLY A 31 -42.65 5.74 10.67
N THR A 32 -42.35 6.01 11.93
CA THR A 32 -42.47 7.33 12.54
C THR A 32 -41.17 7.75 13.20
N LEU A 33 -40.76 9.00 13.02
CA LEU A 33 -39.61 9.60 13.70
C LEU A 33 -40.03 10.89 14.40
N SER A 34 -39.46 11.15 15.58
CA SER A 34 -39.63 12.41 16.31
C SER A 34 -38.28 13.06 16.58
N HIS A 35 -38.24 14.39 16.53
CA HIS A 35 -37.06 15.17 16.85
C HIS A 35 -37.45 16.48 17.54
N VAL A 36 -36.74 16.81 18.62
CA VAL A 36 -36.93 18.07 19.35
C VAL A 36 -35.96 19.10 18.79
N VAL A 37 -36.52 20.16 18.19
CA VAL A 37 -35.78 21.29 17.64
C VAL A 37 -35.29 22.17 18.79
N VAL A 38 -34.03 22.59 18.70
CA VAL A 38 -33.42 23.46 19.72
C VAL A 38 -33.83 24.92 19.47
N GLU A 39 -34.27 25.60 20.52
CA GLU A 39 -34.49 27.05 20.50
C GLU A 39 -33.20 27.79 20.11
N PRO A 40 -33.24 28.88 19.31
CA PRO A 40 -34.42 29.69 19.00
C PRO A 40 -34.96 29.48 17.56
N ILE A 41 -34.70 28.33 16.95
CA ILE A 41 -35.07 28.04 15.54
C ILE A 41 -36.54 27.62 15.45
N GLY A 42 -37.27 28.20 14.49
CA GLY A 42 -38.66 27.82 14.18
C GLY A 42 -38.74 26.90 12.97
N VAL A 43 -39.78 26.06 12.92
CA VAL A 43 -40.10 25.24 11.75
C VAL A 43 -41.54 25.52 11.35
N ASN A 44 -41.72 26.11 10.17
CA ASN A 44 -43.03 26.47 9.63
C ASN A 44 -43.39 25.55 8.47
N ARG A 45 -44.69 25.24 8.35
CA ARG A 45 -45.24 24.50 7.23
C ARG A 45 -45.90 25.47 6.26
N GLU A 46 -45.34 25.52 5.06
CA GLU A 46 -45.91 26.23 3.90
C GLU A 46 -46.45 25.18 2.92
N GLU A 47 -47.31 25.55 1.96
CA GLU A 47 -48.08 24.60 1.14
C GLU A 47 -47.18 23.53 0.44
N GLY A 48 -47.16 22.32 1.01
CA GLY A 48 -46.38 21.18 0.52
C GLY A 48 -44.88 21.19 0.87
N GLN A 49 -44.39 22.17 1.64
CA GLN A 49 -42.97 22.33 1.97
C GLN A 49 -42.76 22.73 3.43
N LEU A 50 -41.65 22.30 4.02
CA LEU A 50 -41.20 22.79 5.33
C LEU A 50 -40.10 23.82 5.16
N VAL A 51 -40.28 24.96 5.83
CA VAL A 51 -39.32 26.05 5.87
C VAL A 51 -38.84 26.22 7.31
N VAL A 52 -37.52 26.17 7.49
CA VAL A 52 -36.88 26.43 8.78
C VAL A 52 -36.56 27.92 8.84
N THR A 53 -36.96 28.58 9.93
CA THR A 53 -36.76 30.01 10.13
C THR A 53 -35.85 30.26 11.32
N ARG A 54 -35.08 31.34 11.25
CA ARG A 54 -34.20 31.79 12.35
C ARG A 54 -34.61 33.21 12.76
N PRO A 55 -34.48 33.57 14.04
CA PRO A 55 -34.84 34.90 14.52
C PRO A 55 -33.80 35.97 14.15
N ASP A 56 -32.52 35.60 14.11
CA ASP A 56 -31.41 36.54 13.93
C ASP A 56 -30.24 35.94 13.11
N ASP A 57 -29.25 36.77 12.82
CA ASP A 57 -28.07 36.42 12.01
C ASP A 57 -26.80 36.12 12.83
N GLU A 58 -26.95 35.89 14.13
CA GLU A 58 -25.87 35.47 15.01
C GLU A 58 -25.28 34.12 14.59
N ARG A 59 -24.00 33.91 14.90
CA ARG A 59 -23.25 32.69 14.57
C ARG A 59 -23.95 31.42 15.06
N ARG A 60 -24.54 31.43 16.27
CA ARG A 60 -25.22 30.27 16.86
C ARG A 60 -26.47 29.91 16.08
N SER A 61 -27.38 30.87 15.88
CA SER A 61 -28.61 30.69 15.11
C SER A 61 -28.34 30.25 13.68
N ARG A 62 -27.31 30.80 13.02
CA ARG A 62 -26.90 30.38 11.68
C ARG A 62 -26.41 28.92 11.61
N SER A 63 -25.73 28.44 12.65
CA SER A 63 -25.22 27.06 12.71
C SER A 63 -26.37 26.07 12.98
N LEU A 64 -27.26 26.42 13.91
CA LEU A 64 -28.44 25.61 14.25
C LEU A 64 -29.42 25.51 13.09
N HIS A 65 -29.68 26.61 12.37
CA HIS A 65 -30.60 26.61 11.23
C HIS A 65 -30.21 25.54 10.19
N GLY A 66 -28.94 25.48 9.77
CA GLY A 66 -28.48 24.47 8.81
C GLY A 66 -28.58 23.03 9.35
N LEU A 67 -28.29 22.84 10.64
CA LEU A 67 -28.40 21.55 11.31
C LEU A 67 -29.86 21.07 11.35
N THR A 68 -30.78 21.88 11.89
CA THR A 68 -32.20 21.56 12.01
C THR A 68 -32.82 21.21 10.66
N ARG A 69 -32.56 22.01 9.62
CA ARG A 69 -33.02 21.72 8.26
C ARG A 69 -32.54 20.36 7.79
N THR A 70 -31.26 20.04 8.02
CA THR A 70 -30.67 18.76 7.60
C THR A 70 -31.25 17.58 8.37
N LEU A 71 -31.50 17.73 9.67
CA LEU A 71 -32.10 16.69 10.51
C LEU A 71 -33.53 16.39 10.06
N VAL A 72 -34.38 17.41 9.92
CA VAL A 72 -35.76 17.25 9.46
C VAL A 72 -35.82 16.68 8.03
N SER A 73 -34.97 17.16 7.13
CA SER A 73 -34.87 16.60 5.77
C SER A 73 -34.46 15.13 5.79
N ASN A 74 -33.51 14.75 6.66
CA ASN A 74 -33.11 13.36 6.79
C ASN A 74 -34.25 12.48 7.32
N MET A 75 -35.10 12.98 8.22
CA MET A 75 -36.29 12.26 8.71
C MET A 75 -37.29 11.99 7.60
N VAL A 76 -37.61 13.01 6.78
CA VAL A 76 -38.53 12.87 5.63
C VAL A 76 -38.02 11.84 4.63
N THR A 77 -36.74 11.89 4.27
CA THR A 77 -36.10 10.87 3.42
C THR A 77 -36.07 9.50 4.10
N GLY A 78 -35.86 9.45 5.41
CA GLY A 78 -35.84 8.22 6.20
C GLY A 78 -37.16 7.46 6.18
N VAL A 79 -38.28 8.14 6.45
CA VAL A 79 -39.61 7.50 6.47
C VAL A 79 -40.12 7.11 5.07
N THR A 80 -39.54 7.66 4.00
CA THR A 80 -39.91 7.40 2.61
C THR A 80 -39.00 6.36 1.96
N THR A 81 -37.74 6.71 1.70
CA THR A 81 -36.77 5.84 1.04
C THR A 81 -36.03 4.95 2.02
N GLY A 82 -35.86 5.38 3.27
CA GLY A 82 -34.98 4.73 4.26
C GLY A 82 -33.49 4.93 3.94
N TYR A 83 -32.64 4.48 4.86
CA TYR A 83 -31.20 4.50 4.72
C TYR A 83 -30.63 3.10 4.73
N SER A 84 -29.58 2.91 3.95
CA SER A 84 -28.79 1.70 3.95
C SER A 84 -27.30 2.03 3.95
N LYS A 85 -26.50 1.20 4.64
CA LYS A 85 -25.04 1.21 4.55
C LYS A 85 -24.54 -0.18 4.25
N THR A 86 -23.83 -0.33 3.15
CA THR A 86 -23.19 -1.59 2.76
C THR A 86 -21.79 -1.64 3.35
N LEU A 87 -21.49 -2.73 4.05
CA LEU A 87 -20.17 -3.05 4.57
C LEU A 87 -19.63 -4.31 3.91
N GLU A 88 -18.31 -4.34 3.76
CA GLU A 88 -17.57 -5.45 3.19
C GLU A 88 -16.51 -5.93 4.18
N ILE A 89 -16.32 -7.24 4.23
CA ILE A 89 -15.38 -7.93 5.08
C ILE A 89 -14.26 -8.45 4.18
N VAL A 90 -13.03 -8.04 4.51
CA VAL A 90 -11.82 -8.48 3.82
C VAL A 90 -10.98 -9.28 4.80
N GLY A 91 -10.67 -10.53 4.47
CA GLY A 91 -9.83 -11.36 5.31
C GLY A 91 -10.01 -12.84 5.00
N VAL A 92 -8.93 -13.60 5.15
CA VAL A 92 -8.98 -15.06 4.96
C VAL A 92 -9.72 -15.67 6.15
N GLY A 93 -10.80 -16.41 5.86
CA GLY A 93 -11.66 -17.02 6.88
C GLY A 93 -12.60 -16.05 7.58
N TYR A 94 -12.63 -14.77 7.19
CA TYR A 94 -13.55 -13.81 7.77
C TYR A 94 -14.91 -13.90 7.11
N ARG A 95 -15.97 -14.00 7.91
CA ARG A 95 -17.34 -14.10 7.41
C ARG A 95 -18.36 -13.58 8.41
N VAL A 96 -19.52 -13.20 7.89
CA VAL A 96 -20.72 -12.88 8.66
C VAL A 96 -21.83 -13.88 8.34
N GLN A 97 -22.60 -14.26 9.36
CA GLN A 97 -23.77 -15.10 9.24
C GLN A 97 -24.97 -14.41 9.90
N ALA A 98 -26.15 -14.57 9.30
CA ALA A 98 -27.39 -14.09 9.91
C ALA A 98 -27.89 -15.14 10.92
N LYS A 99 -28.27 -14.68 12.11
CA LYS A 99 -28.82 -15.51 13.20
C LYS A 99 -30.15 -14.91 13.63
N GLY A 100 -31.20 -15.18 12.84
CA GLY A 100 -32.49 -14.52 13.00
C GLY A 100 -32.39 -13.03 12.65
N SER A 101 -32.68 -12.15 13.61
CA SER A 101 -32.49 -10.70 13.49
C SER A 101 -31.03 -10.26 13.67
N ASP A 102 -30.22 -11.09 14.34
CA ASP A 102 -28.87 -10.73 14.77
C ASP A 102 -27.83 -11.16 13.73
N LEU A 103 -26.60 -10.65 13.88
CA LEU A 103 -25.45 -11.04 13.07
C LEU A 103 -24.42 -11.76 13.93
N GLU A 104 -23.81 -12.80 13.40
CA GLU A 104 -22.69 -13.51 14.02
C GLU A 104 -21.44 -13.36 13.14
N PHE A 105 -20.39 -12.77 13.70
CA PHE A 105 -19.15 -12.45 12.99
C PHE A 105 -18.04 -13.43 13.36
N ALA A 106 -17.44 -14.05 12.35
CA ALA A 106 -16.17 -14.76 12.49
C ALA A 106 -15.07 -13.87 11.88
N LEU A 107 -14.33 -13.13 12.72
CA LEU A 107 -13.29 -12.17 12.30
C LEU A 107 -11.87 -12.60 12.71
N GLY A 108 -11.65 -13.91 12.88
CA GLY A 108 -10.38 -14.47 13.32
C GLY A 108 -10.05 -14.26 14.80
N TYR A 109 -11.04 -13.94 15.62
CA TYR A 109 -10.96 -14.10 17.07
C TYR A 109 -11.19 -15.56 17.45
N SER A 110 -10.80 -15.97 18.66
CA SER A 110 -10.96 -17.35 19.15
C SER A 110 -12.41 -17.79 19.27
N HIS A 111 -13.36 -16.86 19.31
CA HIS A 111 -14.80 -17.11 19.37
C HIS A 111 -15.55 -16.18 18.38
N PRO A 112 -16.73 -16.59 17.89
CA PRO A 112 -17.61 -15.72 17.12
C PRO A 112 -18.14 -14.55 17.95
N VAL A 113 -18.34 -13.40 17.31
CA VAL A 113 -18.87 -12.19 17.95
C VAL A 113 -20.32 -11.96 17.51
N PRO A 114 -21.31 -12.20 18.38
CA PRO A 114 -22.71 -11.87 18.07
C PRO A 114 -22.96 -10.36 18.21
N VAL A 115 -23.68 -9.79 17.25
CA VAL A 115 -24.15 -8.41 17.23
C VAL A 115 -25.66 -8.41 17.15
N LYS A 116 -26.29 -7.87 18.20
CA LYS A 116 -27.75 -7.76 18.29
C LYS A 116 -28.27 -6.61 17.45
N ALA A 117 -29.41 -6.81 16.79
CA ALA A 117 -30.09 -5.73 16.07
C ALA A 117 -30.81 -4.79 17.08
N PRO A 118 -30.47 -3.50 17.14
CA PRO A 118 -31.25 -2.54 17.91
C PRO A 118 -32.57 -2.23 17.20
N GLU A 119 -33.54 -1.69 17.94
CA GLU A 119 -34.86 -1.36 17.42
C GLU A 119 -34.77 -0.43 16.20
N GLY A 120 -35.54 -0.73 15.15
CA GLY A 120 -35.56 0.06 13.92
C GLY A 120 -34.42 -0.23 12.94
N ILE A 121 -33.53 -1.18 13.22
CA ILE A 121 -32.52 -1.67 12.28
C ILE A 121 -32.82 -3.09 11.80
N ARG A 122 -32.60 -3.31 10.51
CA ARG A 122 -32.62 -4.63 9.87
C ARG A 122 -31.28 -4.91 9.21
N PHE A 123 -30.74 -6.10 9.45
CA PHE A 123 -29.55 -6.58 8.76
C PHE A 123 -29.91 -7.48 7.58
N GLU A 124 -29.16 -7.36 6.49
CA GLU A 124 -29.27 -8.21 5.31
C GLU A 124 -27.88 -8.71 4.91
N VAL A 125 -27.67 -10.02 4.89
CA VAL A 125 -26.41 -10.63 4.45
C VAL A 125 -26.56 -11.05 2.98
N GLN A 126 -25.91 -10.32 2.08
CA GLN A 126 -25.94 -10.61 0.64
C GLN A 126 -24.95 -11.74 0.30
N THR A 127 -23.75 -11.65 0.86
CA THR A 127 -22.72 -12.68 0.75
C THR A 127 -22.02 -12.83 2.10
N PRO A 128 -21.30 -13.93 2.35
CA PRO A 128 -20.56 -14.10 3.60
C PRO A 128 -19.54 -12.99 3.89
N THR A 129 -19.15 -12.21 2.87
CA THR A 129 -18.22 -11.07 2.98
C THR A 129 -18.90 -9.72 2.78
N ARG A 130 -20.20 -9.65 2.51
CA ARG A 130 -20.93 -8.38 2.29
C ARG A 130 -22.30 -8.41 2.94
N PHE A 131 -22.57 -7.39 3.74
CA PHE A 131 -23.85 -7.21 4.41
C PHE A 131 -24.27 -5.74 4.36
N VAL A 132 -25.58 -5.52 4.50
CA VAL A 132 -26.20 -4.21 4.44
C VAL A 132 -26.94 -3.97 5.75
N VAL A 133 -26.73 -2.79 6.33
CA VAL A 133 -27.47 -2.29 7.50
C VAL A 133 -28.56 -1.36 6.99
N HIS A 134 -29.82 -1.75 7.15
CA HIS A 134 -30.99 -0.94 6.78
C HIS A 134 -31.61 -0.31 8.03
N GLY A 135 -32.17 0.89 7.88
CA GLY A 135 -32.96 1.53 8.94
C GLY A 135 -33.61 2.82 8.48
N ILE A 136 -34.49 3.35 9.32
CA ILE A 136 -35.27 4.56 9.04
C ILE A 136 -34.49 5.80 9.48
N ASP A 137 -33.78 5.71 10.62
CA ASP A 137 -32.94 6.76 11.16
C ASP A 137 -31.49 6.67 10.63
N LYS A 138 -31.04 7.75 10.00
CA LYS A 138 -29.68 7.91 9.48
C LYS A 138 -28.62 7.86 10.57
N GLN A 139 -28.92 8.39 11.76
CA GLN A 139 -27.98 8.43 12.88
C GLN A 139 -27.75 7.02 13.41
N LEU A 140 -28.82 6.31 13.73
CA LEU A 140 -28.76 4.94 14.24
C LEU A 140 -28.09 3.98 13.24
N VAL A 141 -28.45 4.03 11.94
CA VAL A 141 -27.80 3.23 10.89
C VAL A 141 -26.30 3.52 10.83
N GLY A 142 -25.92 4.79 10.94
CA GLY A 142 -24.53 5.23 10.96
C GLY A 142 -23.75 4.72 12.17
N GLU A 143 -24.33 4.85 13.37
CA GLU A 143 -23.74 4.42 14.64
C GLU A 143 -23.53 2.91 14.67
N VAL A 144 -24.55 2.13 14.28
CA VAL A 144 -24.47 0.68 14.31
C VAL A 144 -23.48 0.15 13.28
N SER A 145 -23.45 0.75 12.08
CA SER A 145 -22.42 0.43 11.10
C SER A 145 -21.02 0.77 11.60
N ALA A 146 -20.86 1.89 12.33
CA ALA A 146 -19.58 2.28 12.92
C ALA A 146 -19.14 1.35 14.06
N LYS A 147 -20.07 0.90 14.91
CA LYS A 147 -19.83 -0.11 15.97
C LYS A 147 -19.37 -1.43 15.36
N ILE A 148 -20.04 -1.91 14.31
CA ILE A 148 -19.66 -3.14 13.60
C ILE A 148 -18.28 -3.01 12.94
N ARG A 149 -17.99 -1.88 12.27
CA ARG A 149 -16.64 -1.58 11.74
C ARG A 149 -15.59 -1.54 12.85
N GLY A 150 -15.97 -1.08 14.05
CA GLY A 150 -15.13 -1.02 15.23
C GLY A 150 -14.66 -2.39 15.74
N LEU A 151 -15.40 -3.47 15.49
CA LEU A 151 -15.04 -4.84 15.91
C LEU A 151 -13.70 -5.29 15.32
N ARG A 152 -13.43 -4.94 14.06
CA ARG A 152 -12.16 -5.18 13.39
C ARG A 152 -11.95 -4.13 12.31
N LYS A 153 -11.27 -3.04 12.66
CA LYS A 153 -10.91 -1.97 11.72
C LYS A 153 -10.02 -2.52 10.60
N PRO A 154 -10.10 -1.95 9.38
CA PRO A 154 -9.25 -2.38 8.28
C PRO A 154 -7.79 -2.06 8.61
N ASP A 155 -6.95 -3.09 8.53
CA ASP A 155 -5.51 -3.00 8.74
C ASP A 155 -4.85 -2.15 7.62
N PRO A 156 -3.95 -1.20 7.93
CA PRO A 156 -3.20 -0.41 6.94
C PRO A 156 -2.33 -1.23 5.96
N TYR A 157 -1.97 -2.46 6.29
CA TYR A 157 -1.13 -3.28 5.41
C TYR A 157 -1.97 -4.03 4.40
N LYS A 158 -2.74 -5.02 4.87
CA LYS A 158 -3.47 -5.97 4.03
C LYS A 158 -4.94 -5.58 3.81
N GLY A 159 -5.38 -4.45 4.36
CA GLY A 159 -6.79 -4.04 4.33
C GLY A 159 -7.73 -5.02 5.03
N LYS A 160 -7.19 -5.92 5.87
CA LYS A 160 -7.98 -6.97 6.53
C LYS A 160 -8.85 -6.35 7.62
N GLY A 161 -10.14 -6.64 7.60
CA GLY A 161 -11.12 -6.13 8.54
C GLY A 161 -12.46 -5.85 7.88
N VAL A 162 -13.32 -5.15 8.61
CA VAL A 162 -14.61 -4.67 8.14
C VAL A 162 -14.44 -3.25 7.64
N ARG A 163 -14.88 -2.94 6.42
CA ARG A 163 -14.81 -1.61 5.81
C ARG A 163 -16.14 -1.24 5.15
N TYR A 164 -16.34 0.05 4.87
CA TYR A 164 -17.48 0.46 4.05
C TYR A 164 -17.23 0.09 2.58
N GLN A 165 -18.32 -0.16 1.84
CA GLN A 165 -18.22 -0.39 0.40
C GLN A 165 -17.60 0.84 -0.28
N GLY A 166 -16.49 0.63 -1.02
CA GLY A 166 -15.76 1.70 -1.70
C GLY A 166 -14.86 2.55 -0.80
N GLU A 167 -14.69 2.21 0.48
CA GLU A 167 -13.76 2.90 1.37
C GLU A 167 -12.30 2.71 0.91
N VAL A 168 -11.59 3.80 0.67
CA VAL A 168 -10.15 3.80 0.42
C VAL A 168 -9.43 3.60 1.76
N VAL A 169 -8.81 2.43 1.93
CA VAL A 169 -7.96 2.16 3.10
C VAL A 169 -6.59 2.78 2.85
N SER A 170 -6.16 3.71 3.72
CA SER A 170 -4.80 4.25 3.67
C SER A 170 -3.79 3.14 3.90
N ALA A 171 -3.12 2.74 2.83
CA ALA A 171 -2.07 1.74 2.89
C ALA A 171 -0.84 2.35 3.60
N ALA A 172 -0.36 1.72 4.67
CA ALA A 172 0.97 2.02 5.18
C ALA A 172 1.98 1.64 4.10
N ARG A 173 3.01 2.48 3.90
CA ARG A 173 4.04 2.31 2.83
C ARG A 173 4.91 1.06 2.97
N ASP A 174 4.62 0.20 3.93
CA ASP A 174 5.49 -0.91 4.26
C ASP A 174 4.97 -2.24 3.68
N HIS A 175 5.88 -2.83 2.90
CA HIS A 175 5.91 -4.20 2.36
C HIS A 175 4.94 -4.59 1.23
N GLN A 176 3.67 -4.15 1.18
CA GLN A 176 2.76 -4.68 0.14
C GLN A 176 2.86 -3.97 -1.22
N HIS A 177 3.18 -2.69 -1.25
CA HIS A 177 3.44 -1.97 -2.51
C HIS A 177 4.80 -2.33 -3.14
N LYS A 178 5.78 -2.78 -2.34
CA LYS A 178 7.06 -3.28 -2.86
C LYS A 178 6.87 -4.52 -3.75
N ALA A 179 5.94 -5.41 -3.44
CA ALA A 179 5.79 -6.68 -4.16
C ALA A 179 5.31 -6.53 -5.61
N LYS A 180 4.46 -5.55 -5.93
CA LYS A 180 4.01 -5.32 -7.31
C LYS A 180 5.11 -4.72 -8.20
N GLU A 181 6.05 -4.00 -7.61
CA GLU A 181 7.14 -3.33 -8.34
C GLU A 181 8.38 -4.20 -8.50
N VAL A 182 8.52 -5.28 -7.72
CA VAL A 182 9.67 -6.19 -7.80
C VAL A 182 9.88 -6.77 -9.20
N PRO A 183 8.87 -7.30 -9.91
CA PRO A 183 9.08 -7.82 -11.27
C PRO A 183 9.57 -6.74 -12.25
N ALA A 184 9.03 -5.53 -12.16
CA ALA A 184 9.43 -4.41 -13.00
C ALA A 184 10.86 -3.93 -12.68
N ALA A 185 11.24 -3.92 -11.40
CA ALA A 185 12.59 -3.57 -10.97
C ALA A 185 13.62 -4.60 -11.44
N ILE A 186 13.29 -5.90 -11.36
CA ILE A 186 14.14 -6.98 -11.90
C ILE A 186 14.29 -6.81 -13.41
N ALA A 187 13.19 -6.61 -14.14
CA ALA A 187 13.23 -6.41 -15.59
C ALA A 187 14.12 -5.21 -15.98
N LYS A 188 13.96 -4.07 -15.30
CA LYS A 188 14.79 -2.88 -15.51
C LYS A 188 16.28 -3.16 -15.23
N GLY A 189 16.58 -3.83 -14.12
CA GLY A 189 17.95 -4.20 -13.78
C GLY A 189 18.59 -5.14 -14.82
N VAL A 190 17.82 -6.10 -15.34
CA VAL A 190 18.28 -7.01 -16.41
C VAL A 190 18.51 -6.25 -17.72
N GLU A 191 17.65 -5.31 -18.09
CA GLU A 191 17.83 -4.49 -19.29
C GLU A 191 19.06 -3.58 -19.19
N GLU A 192 19.27 -2.96 -18.04
CA GLU A 192 20.45 -2.13 -17.79
C GLU A 192 21.74 -2.97 -17.83
N ALA A 193 21.72 -4.16 -17.20
CA ALA A 193 22.83 -5.10 -17.27
C ALA A 193 23.12 -5.53 -18.72
N LYS A 194 22.07 -5.77 -19.54
CA LYS A 194 22.21 -6.11 -20.96
C LYS A 194 22.95 -5.04 -21.77
N LYS A 195 22.75 -3.75 -21.43
CA LYS A 195 23.41 -2.63 -22.12
C LYS A 195 24.88 -2.45 -21.71
N HIS A 196 25.24 -2.89 -20.51
CA HIS A 196 26.56 -2.66 -19.91
C HIS A 196 27.40 -3.93 -19.75
N PHE A 197 27.09 -4.98 -20.51
CA PHE A 197 27.95 -6.17 -20.58
C PHE A 197 29.34 -5.79 -21.08
N PHE A 198 30.35 -6.29 -20.39
CA PHE A 198 31.74 -6.16 -20.80
C PHE A 198 32.42 -7.53 -20.67
N LYS A 199 33.47 -7.73 -21.46
CA LYS A 199 34.26 -8.96 -21.42
C LYS A 199 35.37 -8.80 -20.40
N VAL A 200 35.53 -9.79 -19.52
CA VAL A 200 36.62 -9.83 -18.55
C VAL A 200 37.76 -10.64 -19.17
N PRO A 201 38.95 -10.06 -19.38
CA PRO A 201 40.10 -10.82 -19.87
C PRO A 201 40.61 -11.76 -18.77
N ARG A 202 40.84 -13.03 -19.12
CA ARG A 202 41.33 -14.08 -18.21
C ARG A 202 42.36 -14.96 -18.91
N ILE A 203 43.19 -15.63 -18.12
CA ILE A 203 44.16 -16.62 -18.59
C ILE A 203 43.91 -17.91 -17.82
N GLY A 204 43.32 -18.91 -18.49
CA GLY A 204 42.83 -20.11 -17.82
C GLY A 204 41.78 -19.75 -16.76
N SER A 205 42.08 -20.05 -15.50
CA SER A 205 41.19 -19.85 -14.35
C SER A 205 41.46 -18.57 -13.53
N THR A 206 42.46 -17.75 -13.91
CA THR A 206 42.88 -16.56 -13.14
C THR A 206 42.90 -15.27 -13.98
N ILE A 207 43.10 -14.14 -13.30
CA ILE A 207 43.23 -12.80 -13.91
C ILE A 207 44.64 -12.58 -14.48
N PRO A 208 44.82 -11.70 -15.49
CA PRO A 208 46.13 -11.49 -16.11
C PRO A 208 47.19 -10.82 -15.21
N HIS A 209 46.78 -9.89 -14.36
CA HIS A 209 47.70 -9.12 -13.51
C HIS A 209 46.96 -8.64 -12.25
N PRO A 210 47.69 -8.26 -11.17
CA PRO A 210 47.05 -7.62 -10.03
C PRO A 210 46.39 -6.30 -10.47
N VAL A 211 45.21 -6.01 -9.92
CA VAL A 211 44.45 -4.80 -10.22
C VAL A 211 43.71 -4.32 -8.98
N GLN A 212 43.61 -3.01 -8.83
CA GLN A 212 42.83 -2.36 -7.78
C GLN A 212 41.69 -1.59 -8.44
N GLY A 213 40.47 -1.77 -7.94
CA GLY A 213 39.30 -1.00 -8.33
C GLY A 213 38.76 -0.20 -7.15
N GLU A 214 38.26 0.98 -7.45
CA GLU A 214 37.75 1.92 -6.45
C GLU A 214 36.37 2.40 -6.90
N GLU A 215 35.43 2.40 -5.97
CA GLU A 215 34.12 3.03 -6.14
C GLU A 215 33.72 3.68 -4.82
N ALA A 216 33.53 5.00 -4.84
CA ALA A 216 33.26 5.81 -3.66
C ALA A 216 34.27 5.50 -2.52
N ALA A 217 33.80 4.93 -1.40
CA ALA A 217 34.65 4.56 -0.27
C ALA A 217 35.10 3.07 -0.29
N GLY A 218 34.68 2.29 -1.28
CA GLY A 218 35.06 0.88 -1.43
C GLY A 218 36.28 0.71 -2.31
N VAL A 219 37.31 0.00 -1.81
CA VAL A 219 38.52 -0.33 -2.57
C VAL A 219 38.70 -1.83 -2.57
N VAL A 220 38.89 -2.44 -3.74
CA VAL A 220 39.09 -3.89 -3.87
C VAL A 220 40.37 -4.16 -4.65
N LEU A 221 41.31 -4.85 -4.01
CA LEU A 221 42.51 -5.37 -4.65
C LEU A 221 42.27 -6.83 -5.06
N LEU A 222 42.52 -7.13 -6.33
CA LEU A 222 42.52 -8.49 -6.89
C LEU A 222 43.94 -8.87 -7.29
N LYS A 223 44.38 -10.08 -6.94
CA LYS A 223 45.69 -10.62 -7.29
C LYS A 223 45.55 -12.01 -7.91
N PRO A 224 46.25 -12.29 -9.03
CA PRO A 224 46.23 -13.61 -9.65
C PRO A 224 46.79 -14.68 -8.70
N ALA A 225 46.25 -15.88 -8.81
CA ALA A 225 46.63 -17.03 -8.02
C ALA A 225 46.93 -18.23 -8.91
N SER A 226 47.73 -19.17 -8.41
CA SER A 226 48.03 -20.42 -9.12
C SER A 226 46.76 -21.28 -9.28
N PRO A 227 46.66 -22.07 -10.37
CA PRO A 227 45.53 -22.98 -10.56
C PRO A 227 45.30 -23.89 -9.34
N GLY A 228 44.05 -24.02 -8.89
CA GLY A 228 43.67 -24.83 -7.74
C GLY A 228 43.67 -24.09 -6.39
N THR A 229 43.92 -22.78 -6.38
CA THR A 229 43.84 -21.94 -5.17
C THR A 229 42.39 -21.64 -4.79
N GLY A 230 41.48 -21.57 -5.77
CA GLY A 230 40.10 -21.15 -5.55
C GLY A 230 39.93 -19.64 -5.37
N VAL A 231 38.67 -19.22 -5.15
CA VAL A 231 38.30 -17.80 -4.96
C VAL A 231 38.37 -17.44 -3.48
N ILE A 232 39.50 -16.84 -3.06
CA ILE A 232 39.70 -16.33 -1.70
C ILE A 232 39.25 -14.87 -1.66
N ALA A 233 37.93 -14.69 -1.52
CA ALA A 233 37.28 -13.39 -1.54
C ALA A 233 36.10 -13.31 -0.57
N GLY A 234 35.77 -12.08 -0.15
CA GLY A 234 34.55 -11.82 0.61
C GLY A 234 33.30 -12.10 -0.24
N GLY A 235 32.17 -12.40 0.41
CA GLY A 235 30.92 -12.79 -0.27
C GLY A 235 30.52 -11.92 -1.47
N PRO A 236 30.54 -10.57 -1.36
CA PRO A 236 30.19 -9.69 -2.48
C PRO A 236 31.16 -9.81 -3.67
N VAL A 237 32.46 -9.91 -3.40
CA VAL A 237 33.51 -10.01 -4.43
C VAL A 237 33.47 -11.38 -5.10
N ARG A 238 33.26 -12.45 -4.33
CA ARG A 238 33.14 -13.82 -4.83
C ARG A 238 32.03 -13.96 -5.87
N ALA A 239 30.83 -13.44 -5.56
CA ALA A 239 29.69 -13.52 -6.48
C ALA A 239 29.99 -12.90 -7.85
N VAL A 240 30.70 -11.75 -7.87
CA VAL A 240 31.10 -11.09 -9.13
C VAL A 240 32.14 -11.92 -9.88
N LEU A 241 33.14 -12.47 -9.20
CA LEU A 241 34.21 -13.27 -9.80
C LEU A 241 33.69 -14.59 -10.38
N GLU A 242 32.75 -15.25 -9.70
CA GLU A 242 32.08 -16.45 -10.18
C GLU A 242 31.27 -16.15 -11.45
N CYS A 243 30.53 -15.05 -11.48
CA CYS A 243 29.83 -14.60 -12.69
C CYS A 243 30.80 -14.25 -13.83
N ALA A 244 32.01 -13.77 -13.53
CA ALA A 244 33.06 -13.48 -14.49
C ALA A 244 33.82 -14.74 -14.96
N GLY A 245 33.57 -15.92 -14.37
CA GLY A 245 34.28 -17.15 -14.70
C GLY A 245 35.74 -17.19 -14.22
N VAL A 246 36.06 -16.44 -13.15
CA VAL A 246 37.36 -16.43 -12.49
C VAL A 246 37.31 -17.34 -11.28
N HIS A 247 38.15 -18.38 -11.26
CA HIS A 247 38.12 -19.42 -10.24
C HIS A 247 39.33 -19.40 -9.30
N ASP A 248 40.45 -18.80 -9.71
CA ASP A 248 41.67 -18.73 -8.91
C ASP A 248 42.10 -17.27 -8.73
N VAL A 249 41.82 -16.69 -7.56
CA VAL A 249 42.13 -15.27 -7.28
C VAL A 249 42.13 -14.98 -5.79
N LEU A 250 43.06 -14.13 -5.37
CA LEU A 250 43.09 -13.58 -4.02
C LEU A 250 42.52 -12.17 -4.03
N SER A 251 41.62 -11.85 -3.11
CA SER A 251 41.10 -10.50 -2.97
C SER A 251 41.33 -9.94 -1.56
N LYS A 252 41.52 -8.62 -1.47
CA LYS A 252 41.39 -7.88 -0.23
C LYS A 252 40.50 -6.66 -0.45
N SER A 253 39.41 -6.57 0.33
CA SER A 253 38.58 -5.37 0.40
C SER A 253 39.17 -4.42 1.45
N LEU A 254 39.33 -3.16 1.08
CA LEU A 254 39.86 -2.06 1.88
C LEU A 254 38.84 -0.91 1.90
N GLY A 255 38.85 -0.08 2.94
CA GLY A 255 37.90 1.03 3.09
C GLY A 255 36.54 0.56 3.61
N SER A 256 35.49 0.72 2.80
CA SER A 256 34.09 0.46 3.18
C SER A 256 33.71 -1.02 3.25
N SER A 257 32.91 -1.39 4.25
CA SER A 257 32.29 -2.72 4.38
C SER A 257 30.92 -2.86 3.67
N ASN A 258 30.40 -1.78 3.08
CA ASN A 258 29.13 -1.79 2.35
C ASN A 258 29.21 -2.72 1.12
N PRO A 259 28.39 -3.79 1.03
CA PRO A 259 28.41 -4.74 -0.08
C PRO A 259 28.23 -4.11 -1.46
N ILE A 260 27.40 -3.08 -1.60
CA ILE A 260 27.09 -2.43 -2.89
C ILE A 260 28.36 -1.77 -3.45
N ASN A 261 29.05 -1.00 -2.62
CA ASN A 261 30.28 -0.32 -3.00
C ASN A 261 31.39 -1.34 -3.34
N ILE A 262 31.46 -2.44 -2.59
CA ILE A 262 32.42 -3.52 -2.85
C ILE A 262 32.15 -4.19 -4.21
N VAL A 263 30.89 -4.45 -4.56
CA VAL A 263 30.52 -5.02 -5.87
C VAL A 263 30.93 -4.06 -6.99
N HIS A 264 30.60 -2.78 -6.89
CA HIS A 264 30.95 -1.79 -7.91
C HIS A 264 32.47 -1.61 -8.04
N ALA A 265 33.20 -1.53 -6.92
CA ALA A 265 34.66 -1.47 -6.92
C ALA A 265 35.29 -2.73 -7.55
N THR A 266 34.70 -3.91 -7.33
CA THR A 266 35.14 -5.16 -7.98
C THR A 266 34.91 -5.11 -9.50
N VAL A 267 33.74 -4.62 -9.94
CA VAL A 267 33.45 -4.43 -11.37
C VAL A 267 34.41 -3.41 -12.00
N ALA A 268 34.71 -2.31 -11.30
CA ALA A 268 35.72 -1.34 -11.73
C ALA A 268 37.11 -1.97 -11.87
N ALA A 269 37.52 -2.81 -10.92
CA ALA A 269 38.78 -3.56 -10.98
C ALA A 269 38.84 -4.46 -12.23
N LEU A 270 37.77 -5.21 -12.51
CA LEU A 270 37.70 -6.10 -13.67
C LEU A 270 37.71 -5.35 -15.01
N ARG A 271 37.08 -4.18 -15.08
CA ARG A 271 37.13 -3.30 -16.27
C ARG A 271 38.53 -2.74 -16.53
N GLY A 272 39.36 -2.61 -15.49
CA GLY A 272 40.75 -2.16 -15.59
C GLY A 272 41.74 -3.25 -16.03
N LEU A 273 41.30 -4.51 -16.18
CA LEU A 273 42.16 -5.58 -16.67
C LEU A 273 42.43 -5.40 -18.16
N MET A 274 43.71 -5.48 -18.54
CA MET A 274 44.16 -5.46 -19.92
C MET A 274 44.79 -6.80 -20.29
N ARG A 275 44.70 -7.15 -21.57
CA ARG A 275 45.38 -8.37 -22.03
C ARG A 275 46.89 -8.13 -22.12
N PRO A 276 47.73 -9.16 -21.90
CA PRO A 276 49.18 -9.01 -22.01
C PRO A 276 49.65 -8.48 -23.36
N GLU A 277 48.94 -8.78 -24.46
CA GLU A 277 49.30 -8.29 -25.80
C GLU A 277 49.07 -6.78 -25.94
N GLU A 278 47.98 -6.28 -25.37
CA GLU A 278 47.65 -4.85 -25.34
C GLU A 278 48.68 -4.07 -24.52
N ILE A 279 49.15 -4.67 -23.41
CA ILE A 279 50.20 -4.09 -22.57
C ILE A 279 51.56 -4.11 -23.29
N ALA A 280 51.91 -5.23 -23.93
CA ALA A 280 53.15 -5.36 -24.71
C ALA A 280 53.18 -4.36 -25.88
N ALA A 281 52.07 -4.24 -26.63
CA ALA A 281 51.93 -3.27 -27.70
C ALA A 281 52.00 -1.83 -27.19
N ARG A 282 51.39 -1.51 -26.05
CA ARG A 282 51.43 -0.17 -25.44
C ARG A 282 52.82 0.19 -24.90
N ARG A 283 53.58 -0.79 -24.41
CA ARG A 283 54.91 -0.58 -23.81
C ARG A 283 56.06 -0.78 -24.80
N GLY A 284 55.79 -1.25 -26.02
CA GLY A 284 56.81 -1.53 -27.04
C GLY A 284 57.79 -2.64 -26.65
N LEU A 285 57.40 -3.53 -25.74
CA LEU A 285 58.21 -4.63 -25.21
C LEU A 285 57.76 -5.97 -25.82
N PRO A 286 58.67 -6.95 -25.99
CA PRO A 286 58.28 -8.29 -26.40
C PRO A 286 57.37 -8.93 -25.34
N LEU A 287 56.45 -9.78 -25.79
CA LEU A 287 55.44 -10.42 -24.95
C LEU A 287 56.04 -11.24 -23.79
N GLU A 288 57.24 -11.77 -24.00
CA GLU A 288 58.01 -12.58 -23.04
C GLU A 288 58.46 -11.78 -21.81
N ASP A 289 58.64 -10.46 -21.93
CA ASP A 289 59.06 -9.57 -20.84
C ASP A 289 57.87 -9.07 -20.00
N VAL A 290 56.64 -9.24 -20.51
CA VAL A 290 55.42 -8.68 -19.91
C VAL A 290 54.63 -9.73 -19.14
N ALA A 291 54.63 -10.99 -19.61
CA ALA A 291 53.85 -12.06 -19.01
C ALA A 291 54.74 -13.16 -18.40
N PRO A 292 54.45 -13.64 -17.18
CA PRO A 292 55.20 -14.75 -16.60
C PRO A 292 55.16 -16.01 -17.47
N PRO A 293 56.25 -16.82 -17.52
CA PRO A 293 56.33 -18.03 -18.35
C PRO A 293 55.17 -19.03 -18.15
N ALA A 294 54.63 -19.11 -16.93
CA ALA A 294 53.49 -19.96 -16.62
C ALA A 294 52.19 -19.52 -17.32
N MET A 295 51.96 -18.20 -17.45
CA MET A 295 50.80 -17.67 -18.18
C MET A 295 50.94 -17.87 -19.68
N LEU A 296 52.16 -17.72 -20.22
CA LEU A 296 52.43 -17.94 -21.64
C LEU A 296 52.19 -19.40 -22.05
N ARG A 297 52.57 -20.36 -21.19
CA ARG A 297 52.28 -21.80 -21.39
C ARG A 297 50.78 -22.12 -21.31
N ALA A 298 50.07 -21.56 -20.33
CA ALA A 298 48.63 -21.76 -20.18
C ALA A 298 47.84 -21.21 -21.39
N ARG A 299 48.33 -20.11 -21.98
CA ARG A 299 47.78 -19.55 -23.21
C ARG A 299 48.04 -20.43 -24.44
N ALA A 300 49.26 -20.95 -24.60
CA ALA A 300 49.61 -21.85 -25.71
C ALA A 300 48.78 -23.15 -25.71
N ALA A 301 48.29 -23.57 -24.55
CA ALA A 301 47.39 -24.72 -24.38
C ALA A 301 45.91 -24.43 -24.75
N GLY A 302 45.58 -23.25 -25.28
CA GLY A 302 44.23 -22.95 -25.79
C GLY A 302 43.19 -22.61 -24.72
N ALA A 303 43.59 -22.37 -23.47
CA ALA A 303 42.68 -22.09 -22.35
C ALA A 303 42.12 -20.65 -22.32
N GLY A 304 42.00 -20.00 -23.49
CA GLY A 304 41.63 -18.59 -23.61
C GLY A 304 40.37 -18.36 -24.43
N VAL A 305 39.21 -18.36 -23.75
CA VAL A 305 38.00 -17.61 -24.17
C VAL A 305 37.47 -16.87 -22.97
#